data_AF-A0A9X3E9T6-F1
#
_entry.id   AF-A0A9X3E9T6-F1
#
_cell.length_a   1.000
_cell.length_b   1.000
_cell.length_c   1.000
_cell.angle_alpha   90.00
_cell.angle_beta   90.00
_cell.angle_gamma   90.00
#
_symmetry.space_group_name_H-M   'P 1'
#
loop_
_entity.id
_entity.type
_entity.pdbx_description
1 polymer ?
#
loop_
_entity_poly.entity_id
_entity_poly.type
_entity_poly.pdbx_seq_one_letter_code
_entity_poly.pdbx_strand_id
1 'polypeptide(L)'
;MTVLAETNQFYSATFLGTTQHSLAYTNTPLIKVGLSLHGELQTVKTVKVNGNQLSNNLKLGDFIELGIIKGDELNGYTAISIDATQANDNNYRKLFTDLESLKNVGKYQLLKLVKNDEKEDNAMEDFIKAPKLQGSHIKTIRNMLNLKQTEFAEKIGVSGSLLSYIEIGSKPITDEFVEKMYTAFPDLKNALDLQFDWVTITFSDMTGEQVINDVMRLKPELFLERSTTQNFYTREFAFAGEKNIYVQDFEPTKDIDTNQDVQKVGATMYLTGQGTRLFEKALLEQGLTWKKFFVQAKRFKGTFSRLDIAINDNWGLLDMDEIIEATQQNRFWSKSRSFAIHGNNQDGWTANFGKSPFVIRIYDKQKEQEQKGLETSIKNRVELELHADRAEQVISEWFENDNLVEYSVSILYTYLWFVDEPIDVEELKGNHVRERYIDTLKPMPAWSLLTSLGQSMKFVREPKEQSVDSILSWIMKYVVPSLEVLKKTGHWHEVIEAMDKANLSPEQEKLIMATTKNAITQASKQLNINFEKPTKKYNEDDEQGKGA
;
A
#
# COMPACT_ATOMS: atom_id res chain seq x y z
N MET A 1 -26.28 1.49 -42.32
CA MET A 1 -27.71 1.83 -42.18
C MET A 1 -28.65 0.66 -42.53
N THR A 2 -28.22 -0.60 -42.44
CA THR A 2 -29.13 -1.76 -42.54
C THR A 2 -28.46 -3.03 -42.00
N VAL A 3 -29.25 -3.96 -41.43
CA VAL A 3 -28.84 -5.27 -40.90
C VAL A 3 -29.24 -6.36 -41.91
N LEU A 4 -28.36 -7.29 -42.28
CA LEU A 4 -28.67 -8.38 -43.22
C LEU A 4 -29.17 -9.64 -42.49
N ALA A 5 -30.47 -9.80 -42.30
CA ALA A 5 -31.07 -10.93 -41.55
C ALA A 5 -30.67 -12.30 -42.09
N GLU A 6 -30.87 -13.34 -41.27
CA GLU A 6 -30.79 -14.75 -41.71
C GLU A 6 -31.69 -15.02 -42.95
N THR A 7 -32.69 -14.17 -43.19
CA THR A 7 -33.53 -14.13 -44.40
C THR A 7 -32.86 -13.51 -45.63
N ASN A 8 -31.59 -13.11 -45.53
CA ASN A 8 -30.79 -12.44 -46.56
C ASN A 8 -31.36 -11.10 -47.06
N GLN A 9 -32.12 -10.41 -46.22
CA GLN A 9 -32.74 -9.10 -46.53
C GLN A 9 -32.25 -8.01 -45.56
N PHE A 10 -32.31 -6.76 -46.03
CA PHE A 10 -31.77 -5.60 -45.33
C PHE A 10 -32.83 -4.87 -44.50
N TYR A 11 -32.62 -4.80 -43.18
CA TYR A 11 -33.53 -4.17 -42.22
C TYR A 11 -32.96 -2.85 -41.70
N SER A 12 -33.76 -1.81 -41.59
CA SER A 12 -33.38 -0.59 -40.89
C SER A 12 -33.58 -0.74 -39.38
N ALA A 13 -32.63 -0.21 -38.59
CA ALA A 13 -32.63 -0.32 -37.13
C ALA A 13 -32.87 1.05 -36.50
N THR A 14 -33.93 1.15 -35.69
CA THR A 14 -34.39 2.40 -35.08
C THR A 14 -34.40 2.29 -33.55
N PHE A 15 -33.88 3.30 -32.86
CA PHE A 15 -33.88 3.37 -31.39
C PHE A 15 -35.30 3.54 -30.84
N LEU A 16 -35.72 2.60 -29.98
CA LEU A 16 -37.04 2.59 -29.34
C LEU A 16 -36.97 2.81 -27.81
N GLY A 17 -35.81 3.24 -27.31
CA GLY A 17 -35.62 3.60 -25.90
C GLY A 17 -34.71 2.64 -25.14
N THR A 18 -34.51 2.90 -23.86
CA THR A 18 -33.64 2.08 -22.99
C THR A 18 -34.47 1.12 -22.15
N THR A 19 -33.88 0.02 -21.70
CA THR A 19 -34.50 -0.87 -20.70
C THR A 19 -34.04 -0.57 -19.27
N GLN A 20 -33.20 0.45 -19.09
CA GLN A 20 -32.64 0.88 -17.81
C GLN A 20 -32.95 2.36 -17.56
N HIS A 21 -33.14 2.72 -16.28
CA HIS A 21 -33.59 4.04 -15.84
C HIS A 21 -32.52 5.16 -15.99
N SER A 22 -31.26 4.83 -16.30
CA SER A 22 -30.26 5.82 -16.73
C SER A 22 -29.19 5.17 -17.63
N LEU A 23 -28.71 5.91 -18.63
CA LEU A 23 -27.64 5.48 -19.54
C LEU A 23 -26.22 5.74 -18.98
N ALA A 24 -26.12 6.40 -17.83
CA ALA A 24 -24.96 7.21 -17.49
C ALA A 24 -23.74 6.46 -16.92
N TYR A 25 -23.80 5.13 -16.74
CA TYR A 25 -22.72 4.42 -16.01
C TYR A 25 -22.36 3.04 -16.55
N THR A 26 -22.80 2.69 -17.76
CA THR A 26 -22.43 1.40 -18.35
C THR A 26 -21.78 1.63 -19.71
N ASN A 27 -20.59 1.07 -19.91
CA ASN A 27 -19.91 1.08 -21.22
C ASN A 27 -20.60 0.15 -22.23
N THR A 28 -21.64 -0.58 -21.83
CA THR A 28 -22.44 -1.45 -22.70
C THR A 28 -23.95 -1.44 -22.39
N PRO A 29 -24.70 -0.33 -22.58
CA PRO A 29 -26.09 -0.27 -22.13
C PRO A 29 -27.02 -1.15 -22.98
N LEU A 30 -28.11 -1.61 -22.35
CA LEU A 30 -29.20 -2.34 -23.00
C LEU A 30 -30.22 -1.36 -23.57
N ILE A 31 -30.44 -1.43 -24.88
CA ILE A 31 -31.40 -0.59 -25.59
C ILE A 31 -32.44 -1.43 -26.33
N LYS A 32 -33.65 -0.91 -26.49
CA LYS A 32 -34.67 -1.45 -27.40
C LYS A 32 -34.47 -0.87 -28.79
N VAL A 33 -34.47 -1.74 -29.79
CA VAL A 33 -34.31 -1.38 -31.19
C VAL A 33 -35.42 -2.05 -32.01
N GLY A 34 -36.09 -1.25 -32.84
CA GLY A 34 -37.07 -1.72 -33.83
C GLY A 34 -36.37 -2.04 -35.14
N LEU A 35 -36.64 -3.22 -35.70
CA LEU A 35 -36.12 -3.65 -36.99
C LEU A 35 -37.24 -3.61 -38.02
N SER A 36 -37.09 -2.74 -39.02
CA SER A 36 -38.08 -2.51 -40.07
C SER A 36 -37.57 -2.97 -41.43
N LEU A 37 -38.45 -3.58 -42.22
CA LEU A 37 -38.17 -4.03 -43.58
C LEU A 37 -39.14 -3.34 -44.53
N HIS A 38 -38.63 -2.67 -45.56
CA HIS A 38 -39.41 -1.82 -46.48
C HIS A 38 -40.26 -0.74 -45.76
N GLY A 39 -39.80 -0.26 -44.61
CA GLY A 39 -40.49 0.78 -43.82
C GLY A 39 -41.53 0.25 -42.83
N GLU A 40 -41.81 -1.06 -42.83
CA GLU A 40 -42.72 -1.67 -41.86
C GLU A 40 -41.95 -2.37 -40.74
N LEU A 41 -42.33 -2.09 -39.49
CA LEU A 41 -41.72 -2.66 -38.30
C LEU A 41 -42.03 -4.16 -38.22
N GLN A 42 -40.99 -4.99 -38.28
CA GLN A 42 -41.13 -6.44 -38.27
C GLN A 42 -40.95 -7.02 -36.86
N THR A 43 -39.99 -6.50 -36.08
CA THR A 43 -39.74 -6.98 -34.72
C THR A 43 -39.02 -5.94 -33.87
N VAL A 44 -39.08 -6.11 -32.55
CA VAL A 44 -38.35 -5.29 -31.58
C VAL A 44 -37.45 -6.19 -30.75
N LYS A 45 -36.19 -5.79 -30.58
CA LYS A 45 -35.18 -6.53 -29.84
C LYS A 45 -34.53 -5.65 -28.79
N THR A 46 -34.08 -6.27 -27.70
CA THR A 46 -33.23 -5.62 -26.72
C THR A 46 -31.80 -6.10 -26.93
N VAL A 47 -30.87 -5.16 -27.15
CA VAL A 47 -29.49 -5.44 -27.52
C VAL A 47 -28.52 -4.60 -26.69
N LYS A 48 -27.35 -5.16 -26.38
CA LYS A 48 -26.23 -4.40 -25.79
C LYS A 48 -25.45 -3.65 -26.87
N VAL A 49 -25.20 -2.39 -26.60
CA VAL A 49 -24.44 -1.49 -27.47
C VAL A 49 -23.26 -0.88 -26.74
N ASN A 50 -22.22 -0.45 -27.43
CA ASN A 50 -21.07 0.22 -26.89
C ASN A 50 -21.46 1.65 -26.44
N GLY A 51 -21.50 1.85 -25.13
CA GLY A 51 -21.86 3.13 -24.50
C GLY A 51 -20.96 4.29 -24.90
N ASN A 52 -19.71 4.01 -25.31
CA ASN A 52 -18.75 5.05 -25.73
C ASN A 52 -19.01 5.55 -27.16
N GLN A 53 -19.78 4.80 -27.97
CA GLN A 53 -20.15 5.20 -29.33
C GLN A 53 -21.62 5.63 -29.46
N LEU A 54 -22.44 5.37 -28.45
CA LEU A 54 -23.70 6.07 -28.28
C LEU A 54 -23.39 7.53 -27.94
N SER A 55 -23.63 8.44 -28.88
CA SER A 55 -23.62 9.86 -28.51
C SER A 55 -24.62 10.08 -27.37
N ASN A 56 -24.29 10.93 -26.39
CA ASN A 56 -25.17 11.28 -25.27
C ASN A 56 -26.51 11.94 -25.69
N ASN A 57 -26.83 11.98 -26.98
CA ASN A 57 -27.94 12.71 -27.60
C ASN A 57 -28.92 11.84 -28.43
N LEU A 58 -28.86 10.50 -28.37
CA LEU A 58 -29.83 9.64 -29.10
C LEU A 58 -31.27 9.86 -28.62
N LYS A 59 -32.18 10.13 -29.56
CA LYS A 59 -33.62 10.33 -29.34
C LYS A 59 -34.43 9.16 -29.89
N LEU A 60 -35.59 8.93 -29.29
CA LEU A 60 -36.55 7.93 -29.75
C LEU A 60 -36.87 8.15 -31.25
N GLY A 61 -36.68 7.14 -32.08
CA GLY A 61 -36.86 7.23 -33.53
C GLY A 61 -35.57 7.44 -34.33
N ASP A 62 -34.42 7.67 -33.69
CA ASP A 62 -33.14 7.82 -34.38
C ASP A 62 -32.63 6.49 -34.96
N PHE A 63 -31.93 6.54 -36.10
CA PHE A 63 -31.30 5.36 -36.69
C PHE A 63 -29.98 5.00 -35.97
N ILE A 64 -29.72 3.70 -35.78
CA ILE A 64 -28.53 3.21 -35.08
C ILE A 64 -27.57 2.49 -36.04
N GLU A 65 -26.26 2.78 -35.93
CA GLU A 65 -25.19 2.08 -36.65
C GLU A 65 -24.76 0.77 -35.97
N LEU A 66 -24.59 -0.31 -36.74
CA LEU A 66 -24.43 -1.66 -36.18
C LEU A 66 -23.04 -1.97 -35.62
N GLY A 67 -22.00 -1.23 -36.02
CA GLY A 67 -20.64 -1.42 -35.50
C GLY A 67 -20.49 -1.15 -34.00
N ILE A 68 -21.53 -0.55 -33.40
CA ILE A 68 -21.59 -0.25 -31.98
C ILE A 68 -22.30 -1.36 -31.18
N ILE A 69 -22.92 -2.37 -31.80
CA ILE A 69 -23.60 -3.48 -31.10
C ILE A 69 -22.58 -4.58 -30.76
N LYS A 70 -22.60 -5.12 -29.53
CA LYS A 70 -21.63 -6.15 -29.07
C LYS A 70 -22.29 -7.51 -28.80
N GLY A 71 -21.70 -8.58 -29.35
CA GLY A 71 -21.93 -9.98 -28.94
C GLY A 71 -23.14 -10.68 -29.55
N ASP A 72 -23.21 -12.00 -29.31
CA ASP A 72 -24.10 -13.04 -29.87
C ASP A 72 -25.62 -12.82 -29.66
N GLU A 73 -26.01 -11.67 -29.12
CA GLU A 73 -27.38 -11.25 -28.82
C GLU A 73 -28.22 -11.02 -30.10
N LEU A 74 -27.53 -10.99 -31.25
CA LEU A 74 -28.07 -11.24 -32.58
C LEU A 74 -27.48 -12.56 -33.10
N ASN A 75 -27.94 -13.71 -32.58
CA ASN A 75 -27.55 -15.00 -33.14
C ASN A 75 -27.82 -14.99 -34.66
N GLY A 76 -26.76 -15.16 -35.46
CA GLY A 76 -26.73 -14.93 -36.91
C GLY A 76 -25.69 -13.90 -37.41
N TYR A 77 -25.04 -13.14 -36.52
CA TYR A 77 -24.12 -12.05 -36.91
C TYR A 77 -22.86 -11.95 -36.01
N THR A 78 -21.64 -11.99 -36.56
CA THR A 78 -20.40 -12.26 -35.78
C THR A 78 -19.29 -11.19 -35.84
N ALA A 79 -18.55 -11.04 -34.71
CA ALA A 79 -17.12 -10.63 -34.63
C ALA A 79 -16.39 -11.36 -33.46
N ILE A 80 -15.15 -11.85 -33.65
CA ILE A 80 -14.50 -12.96 -32.87
C ILE A 80 -13.27 -12.53 -32.01
N SER A 81 -13.02 -13.17 -30.84
CA SER A 81 -11.75 -13.15 -30.04
C SER A 81 -11.55 -14.47 -29.23
N ILE A 82 -10.29 -14.91 -28.96
CA ILE A 82 -9.89 -16.24 -28.39
C ILE A 82 -9.05 -16.12 -27.09
N ASP A 83 -9.25 -17.07 -26.15
CA ASP A 83 -8.61 -17.30 -24.83
C ASP A 83 -7.09 -17.61 -24.83
N ALA A 84 -6.39 -17.28 -23.72
CA ALA A 84 -4.99 -17.67 -23.48
C ALA A 84 -4.70 -18.01 -21.99
N THR A 85 -4.83 -19.30 -21.62
CA THR A 85 -4.43 -19.87 -20.31
C THR A 85 -3.09 -20.62 -20.35
N GLN A 86 -2.22 -20.30 -21.31
CA GLN A 86 -0.82 -20.76 -21.29
C GLN A 86 0.10 -19.70 -21.91
N ALA A 87 0.73 -18.85 -21.08
CA ALA A 87 1.80 -17.97 -21.57
C ALA A 87 2.91 -17.85 -20.53
N ASN A 88 4.09 -18.32 -20.95
CA ASN A 88 5.36 -18.25 -20.26
C ASN A 88 5.79 -16.79 -20.03
N ASP A 89 6.40 -16.50 -18.88
CA ASP A 89 6.61 -15.17 -18.28
C ASP A 89 7.40 -14.16 -19.17
N ASN A 90 8.08 -14.65 -20.22
CA ASN A 90 8.84 -13.82 -21.15
C ASN A 90 8.00 -13.07 -22.20
N ASN A 91 6.70 -13.37 -22.35
CA ASN A 91 5.83 -12.68 -23.32
C ASN A 91 5.20 -11.39 -22.77
N TYR A 92 5.24 -11.15 -21.45
CA TYR A 92 4.56 -10.01 -20.83
C TYR A 92 5.31 -8.70 -20.97
N ARG A 93 6.65 -8.71 -21.01
CA ARG A 93 7.44 -7.51 -21.38
C ARG A 93 7.06 -7.04 -22.77
N LYS A 94 6.87 -7.97 -23.71
CA LYS A 94 6.46 -7.65 -25.07
C LYS A 94 5.01 -7.15 -25.12
N LEU A 95 4.08 -7.74 -24.37
CA LEU A 95 2.70 -7.25 -24.27
C LEU A 95 2.62 -5.84 -23.63
N PHE A 96 3.48 -5.54 -22.66
CA PHE A 96 3.61 -4.22 -22.03
C PHE A 96 4.22 -3.20 -22.99
N THR A 97 5.28 -3.57 -23.73
CA THR A 97 5.88 -2.73 -24.78
C THR A 97 4.95 -2.55 -25.99
N ASP A 98 4.14 -3.55 -26.32
CA ASP A 98 3.14 -3.48 -27.40
C ASP A 98 1.97 -2.57 -26.98
N LEU A 99 1.56 -2.60 -25.70
CA LEU A 99 0.63 -1.63 -25.11
C LEU A 99 1.21 -0.21 -25.10
N GLU A 100 2.50 -0.05 -24.83
CA GLU A 100 3.24 1.23 -24.97
C GLU A 100 3.32 1.70 -26.43
N SER A 101 3.43 0.77 -27.38
CA SER A 101 3.58 1.05 -28.82
C SER A 101 2.27 1.45 -29.51
N LEU A 102 1.12 1.16 -28.89
CA LEU A 102 -0.16 1.74 -29.27
C LEU A 102 -0.09 3.25 -28.97
N LYS A 103 0.36 4.02 -29.95
CA LYS A 103 0.52 5.50 -29.96
C LYS A 103 -0.81 6.27 -29.82
N ASN A 104 -1.57 5.94 -28.79
CA ASN A 104 -2.66 6.70 -28.19
C ASN A 104 -2.76 6.47 -26.66
N VAL A 105 -1.85 5.70 -26.05
CA VAL A 105 -1.74 5.53 -24.58
C VAL A 105 -1.10 6.75 -23.90
N GLY A 106 -0.63 7.74 -24.66
CA GLY A 106 -0.34 9.10 -24.18
C GLY A 106 -1.55 9.90 -23.66
N LYS A 107 -2.72 9.27 -23.53
CA LYS A 107 -3.95 9.83 -22.93
C LYS A 107 -4.49 9.04 -21.73
N TYR A 108 -3.65 8.20 -21.10
CA TYR A 108 -3.84 7.86 -19.69
C TYR A 108 -3.26 8.93 -18.74
N GLN A 109 -2.94 10.13 -19.25
CA GLN A 109 -3.22 11.34 -18.47
C GLN A 109 -4.75 11.47 -18.37
N LEU A 110 -5.34 11.09 -17.24
CA LEU A 110 -6.69 11.47 -16.74
C LEU A 110 -6.95 10.58 -15.51
N LEU A 111 -6.54 10.97 -14.31
CA LEU A 111 -6.71 12.30 -13.71
C LEU A 111 -5.37 13.00 -13.47
N LYS A 112 -4.76 13.54 -14.53
CA LYS A 112 -4.29 14.92 -14.37
C LYS A 112 -5.53 15.71 -14.04
N LEU A 113 -5.63 16.13 -12.80
CA LEU A 113 -6.71 16.99 -12.35
C LEU A 113 -6.89 18.07 -13.38
N VAL A 114 -8.13 18.19 -13.84
CA VAL A 114 -8.57 19.39 -14.54
C VAL A 114 -7.99 20.56 -13.76
N LYS A 115 -7.16 21.36 -14.43
CA LYS A 115 -6.85 22.71 -13.98
C LYS A 115 -8.18 23.45 -13.95
N ASN A 116 -8.92 23.28 -12.86
CA ASN A 116 -9.73 24.36 -12.39
C ASN A 116 -8.69 25.31 -11.81
N ASP A 117 -8.48 26.43 -12.47
CA ASP A 117 -7.60 27.52 -12.04
C ASP A 117 -7.96 28.10 -10.65
N GLU A 118 -8.87 27.43 -9.91
CA GLU A 118 -9.33 27.78 -8.56
C GLU A 118 -9.01 26.72 -7.48
N LYS A 119 -8.39 25.55 -7.79
CA LYS A 119 -7.96 24.57 -6.77
C LYS A 119 -6.63 23.89 -7.11
N GLU A 120 -5.52 24.55 -6.79
CA GLU A 120 -4.13 24.08 -6.94
C GLU A 120 -3.77 22.80 -6.13
N ASP A 121 -4.63 22.33 -5.22
CA ASP A 121 -4.20 21.39 -4.17
C ASP A 121 -4.35 19.89 -4.48
N ASN A 122 -4.97 19.48 -5.58
CA ASN A 122 -5.44 18.09 -5.67
C ASN A 122 -4.40 17.05 -6.15
N ALA A 123 -3.36 17.43 -6.91
CA ALA A 123 -2.40 16.48 -7.50
C ALA A 123 -1.13 16.39 -6.64
N MET A 124 -0.53 15.20 -6.44
CA MET A 124 0.85 15.13 -5.93
C MET A 124 1.81 15.22 -7.13
N GLU A 125 1.89 16.37 -7.78
CA GLU A 125 2.78 16.59 -8.93
C GLU A 125 3.97 17.46 -8.52
N ASP A 126 5.04 17.43 -9.33
CA ASP A 126 6.24 18.27 -9.19
C ASP A 126 7.04 18.07 -7.89
N PHE A 127 7.43 16.81 -7.60
CA PHE A 127 8.29 16.54 -6.45
C PHE A 127 9.71 17.05 -6.67
N ILE A 128 10.23 17.68 -5.63
CA ILE A 128 11.63 18.03 -5.55
C ILE A 128 12.38 16.76 -5.14
N LYS A 129 13.22 16.26 -6.05
CA LYS A 129 14.15 15.17 -5.72
C LYS A 129 14.97 15.59 -4.52
N ALA A 130 14.94 14.79 -3.46
CA ALA A 130 15.74 15.07 -2.28
C ALA A 130 17.23 15.22 -2.65
N PRO A 131 18.03 15.96 -1.87
CA PRO A 131 19.45 16.10 -2.14
C PRO A 131 20.20 14.80 -1.78
N LYS A 132 21.25 14.49 -2.55
CA LYS A 132 22.24 13.47 -2.14
C LYS A 132 22.99 13.93 -0.89
N LEU A 133 23.74 13.02 -0.27
CA LEU A 133 24.65 13.36 0.84
C LEU A 133 25.58 14.53 0.46
N GLN A 134 25.79 15.43 1.42
CA GLN A 134 26.59 16.64 1.31
C GLN A 134 27.63 16.68 2.44
N GLY A 135 28.62 17.57 2.34
CA GLY A 135 29.67 17.72 3.34
C GLY A 135 29.16 17.93 4.77
N SER A 136 28.11 18.74 4.91
CA SER A 136 27.40 18.97 6.18
C SER A 136 26.85 17.67 6.78
N HIS A 137 26.28 16.79 5.96
CA HIS A 137 25.77 15.48 6.37
C HIS A 137 26.88 14.57 6.92
N ILE A 138 28.06 14.56 6.27
CA ILE A 138 29.22 13.78 6.76
C ILE A 138 29.68 14.30 8.12
N LYS A 139 29.70 15.63 8.30
CA LYS A 139 30.01 16.26 9.58
C LYS A 139 28.99 15.88 10.66
N THR A 140 27.69 15.87 10.34
CA THR A 140 26.62 15.44 11.25
C THR A 140 26.80 13.97 11.67
N ILE A 141 27.00 13.06 10.70
CA ILE A 141 27.26 11.64 10.96
C ILE A 141 28.45 11.47 11.91
N ARG A 142 29.57 12.15 11.63
CA ARG A 142 30.78 12.07 12.46
C ARG A 142 30.52 12.56 13.89
N ASN A 143 29.79 13.66 14.05
CA ASN A 143 29.45 14.22 15.36
C ASN A 143 28.52 13.28 16.15
N MET A 144 27.54 12.65 15.49
CA MET A 144 26.66 11.65 16.10
C MET A 144 27.42 10.40 16.57
N LEU A 145 28.45 9.99 15.84
CA LEU A 145 29.35 8.92 16.25
C LEU A 145 30.32 9.35 17.38
N ASN A 146 30.29 10.63 17.78
CA ASN A 146 31.18 11.24 18.76
C ASN A 146 32.67 11.06 18.42
N LEU A 147 33.02 11.24 17.13
CA LEU A 147 34.38 11.06 16.63
C LEU A 147 35.02 12.39 16.22
N LYS A 148 36.33 12.51 16.48
CA LYS A 148 37.16 13.58 15.90
C LYS A 148 37.37 13.33 14.40
N GLN A 149 37.68 14.39 13.65
CA GLN A 149 37.97 14.26 12.21
C GLN A 149 39.09 13.25 11.91
N THR A 150 40.15 13.25 12.72
CA THR A 150 41.26 12.29 12.57
C THR A 150 40.81 10.85 12.74
N GLU A 151 40.06 10.57 13.80
CA GLU A 151 39.55 9.22 14.13
C GLU A 151 38.57 8.71 13.06
N PHE A 152 37.69 9.58 12.58
CA PHE A 152 36.73 9.24 11.52
C PHE A 152 37.44 8.97 10.19
N ALA A 153 38.40 9.82 9.81
CA ALA A 153 39.19 9.63 8.60
C ALA A 153 40.00 8.33 8.63
N GLU A 154 40.64 8.02 9.77
CA GLU A 154 41.38 6.78 9.98
C GLU A 154 40.48 5.54 9.85
N LYS A 155 39.29 5.56 10.47
CA LYS A 155 38.33 4.44 10.39
C LYS A 155 37.83 4.18 8.97
N ILE A 156 37.59 5.23 8.18
CA ILE A 156 37.15 5.12 6.78
C ILE A 156 38.32 4.78 5.84
N GLY A 157 39.58 5.00 6.28
CA GLY A 157 40.77 4.79 5.45
C GLY A 157 40.98 5.92 4.43
N VAL A 158 40.73 7.17 4.82
CA VAL A 158 40.94 8.38 4.00
C VAL A 158 41.88 9.36 4.71
N SER A 159 42.49 10.28 3.97
CA SER A 159 43.33 11.31 4.61
C SER A 159 42.48 12.33 5.38
N GLY A 160 42.96 12.80 6.53
CA GLY A 160 42.29 13.84 7.31
C GLY A 160 42.05 15.13 6.49
N SER A 161 42.96 15.47 5.58
CA SER A 161 42.78 16.59 4.65
C SER A 161 41.61 16.35 3.69
N LEU A 162 41.46 15.15 3.13
CA LEU A 162 40.32 14.82 2.26
C LEU A 162 39.00 14.95 3.02
N LEU A 163 38.91 14.38 4.22
CA LEU A 163 37.71 14.51 5.07
C LEU A 163 37.40 15.98 5.36
N SER A 164 38.41 16.78 5.72
CA SER A 164 38.22 18.20 5.98
C SER A 164 37.68 18.94 4.76
N TYR A 165 38.19 18.67 3.55
CA TYR A 165 37.70 19.29 2.32
C TYR A 165 36.26 18.85 1.98
N ILE A 166 35.90 17.61 2.28
CA ILE A 166 34.53 17.10 2.11
C ILE A 166 33.58 17.78 3.10
N GLU A 167 33.91 17.83 4.40
CA GLU A 167 33.03 18.38 5.43
C GLU A 167 32.71 19.87 5.22
N ILE A 168 33.65 20.64 4.66
CA ILE A 168 33.42 22.06 4.31
C ILE A 168 32.75 22.25 2.95
N GLY A 169 32.47 21.16 2.21
CA GLY A 169 31.85 21.21 0.88
C GLY A 169 32.79 21.62 -0.26
N SER A 170 34.10 21.74 -0.01
CA SER A 170 35.08 22.13 -1.03
C SER A 170 35.46 20.98 -1.98
N LYS A 171 35.21 19.72 -1.59
CA LYS A 171 35.32 18.55 -2.46
C LYS A 171 34.02 17.77 -2.48
N PRO A 172 33.60 17.25 -3.66
CA PRO A 172 32.40 16.42 -3.75
C PRO A 172 32.61 15.09 -3.05
N ILE A 173 31.52 14.48 -2.60
CA ILE A 173 31.49 13.12 -2.06
C ILE A 173 31.44 12.15 -3.24
N THR A 174 32.36 11.19 -3.26
CA THR A 174 32.41 10.13 -4.27
C THR A 174 31.70 8.87 -3.78
N ASP A 175 31.23 8.04 -4.70
CA ASP A 175 30.63 6.74 -4.34
C ASP A 175 31.63 5.86 -3.57
N GLU A 176 32.93 5.91 -3.93
CA GLU A 176 34.00 5.22 -3.20
C GLU A 176 34.08 5.67 -1.72
N PHE A 177 33.90 6.97 -1.45
CA PHE A 177 33.90 7.49 -0.08
C PHE A 177 32.69 6.94 0.69
N VAL A 178 31.52 6.91 0.06
CA VAL A 178 30.28 6.41 0.68
C VAL A 178 30.39 4.91 0.98
N GLU A 179 30.92 4.11 0.06
CA GLU A 179 31.15 2.67 0.27
C GLU A 179 32.16 2.41 1.40
N LYS A 180 33.26 3.17 1.45
CA LYS A 180 34.22 3.10 2.57
C LYS A 180 33.57 3.47 3.90
N MET A 181 32.73 4.51 3.91
CA MET A 181 31.99 4.93 5.11
C MET A 181 31.04 3.85 5.59
N TYR A 182 30.22 3.25 4.72
CA TYR A 182 29.33 2.16 5.10
C TYR A 182 30.07 0.87 5.49
N THR A 183 31.25 0.62 4.92
CA THR A 183 32.11 -0.50 5.33
C THR A 183 32.66 -0.28 6.74
N ALA A 184 33.10 0.93 7.05
CA ALA A 184 33.62 1.28 8.38
C ALA A 184 32.52 1.39 9.45
N PHE A 185 31.32 1.78 9.06
CA PHE A 185 30.15 1.97 9.93
C PHE A 185 28.92 1.25 9.36
N PRO A 186 28.84 -0.09 9.50
CA PRO A 186 27.74 -0.89 8.94
C PRO A 186 26.36 -0.50 9.45
N ASP A 187 26.26 -0.02 10.70
CA ASP A 187 25.01 0.41 11.30
C ASP A 187 24.38 1.59 10.56
N LEU A 188 25.20 2.46 9.95
CA LEU A 188 24.72 3.59 9.16
C LEU A 188 23.96 3.14 7.91
N LYS A 189 24.30 1.98 7.34
CA LYS A 189 23.60 1.40 6.18
C LYS A 189 22.19 0.94 6.52
N ASN A 190 21.93 0.64 7.80
CA ASN A 190 20.62 0.23 8.29
C ASN A 190 20.01 1.28 9.24
N ALA A 191 20.54 2.51 9.22
CA ALA A 191 20.04 3.61 10.07
C ALA A 191 18.59 3.94 9.74
N LEU A 192 18.24 3.88 8.45
CA LEU A 192 16.90 4.09 7.94
C LEU A 192 16.41 2.87 7.17
N ASP A 193 15.11 2.60 7.27
CA ASP A 193 14.41 1.68 6.38
C ASP A 193 12.98 2.14 6.12
N LEU A 194 12.42 1.68 5.01
CA LEU A 194 11.06 1.98 4.58
C LEU A 194 10.19 0.73 4.66
N GLN A 195 8.95 0.86 5.11
CA GLN A 195 7.98 -0.24 5.15
C GLN A 195 6.53 0.26 4.95
N PHE A 196 5.61 -0.63 4.59
CA PHE A 196 4.17 -0.34 4.66
C PHE A 196 3.63 -0.56 6.08
N ASP A 197 2.93 0.44 6.61
CA ASP A 197 2.34 0.41 7.97
C ASP A 197 0.80 0.40 7.97
N TRP A 198 0.17 0.60 6.82
CA TRP A 198 -1.26 0.38 6.64
C TRP A 198 -1.58 0.18 5.15
N VAL A 199 -2.47 -0.75 4.84
CA VAL A 199 -2.98 -0.93 3.47
C VAL A 199 -4.49 -1.16 3.52
N THR A 200 -5.24 -0.41 2.72
CA THR A 200 -6.67 -0.66 2.49
C THR A 200 -6.96 -0.66 1.00
N ILE A 201 -7.60 -1.73 0.54
CA ILE A 201 -7.96 -1.92 -0.87
C ILE A 201 -9.42 -2.31 -0.96
N THR A 202 -10.19 -1.59 -1.77
CA THR A 202 -11.61 -1.78 -2.00
C THR A 202 -11.84 -2.39 -3.37
N PHE A 203 -12.71 -3.41 -3.44
CA PHE A 203 -13.09 -4.16 -4.63
C PHE A 203 -14.59 -4.01 -4.85
N SER A 204 -15.01 -3.37 -5.93
CA SER A 204 -16.41 -2.99 -6.13
C SER A 204 -17.30 -4.15 -6.64
N ASP A 205 -16.70 -5.16 -7.26
CA ASP A 205 -17.39 -6.29 -7.90
C ASP A 205 -17.06 -7.65 -7.28
N MET A 206 -16.52 -7.67 -6.05
CA MET A 206 -16.17 -8.89 -5.33
C MET A 206 -16.84 -8.98 -3.94
N THR A 207 -17.04 -10.20 -3.45
CA THR A 207 -17.40 -10.48 -2.05
C THR A 207 -16.16 -10.58 -1.17
N GLY A 208 -16.35 -10.56 0.15
CA GLY A 208 -15.25 -10.72 1.11
C GLY A 208 -14.53 -12.06 0.95
N GLU A 209 -15.27 -13.14 0.74
CA GLU A 209 -14.72 -14.47 0.48
C GLU A 209 -13.88 -14.52 -0.80
N GLN A 210 -14.33 -13.88 -1.88
CA GLN A 210 -13.55 -13.79 -3.12
C GLN A 210 -12.27 -12.98 -2.92
N VAL A 211 -12.33 -11.89 -2.15
CA VAL A 211 -11.11 -11.12 -1.82
C VAL A 211 -10.12 -11.98 -1.02
N ILE A 212 -10.59 -12.74 -0.03
CA ILE A 212 -9.73 -13.63 0.78
C ILE A 212 -9.11 -14.73 -0.09
N ASN A 213 -9.91 -15.41 -0.90
CA ASN A 213 -9.48 -16.53 -1.73
C ASN A 213 -8.64 -16.10 -2.95
N ASP A 214 -9.16 -15.18 -3.75
CA ASP A 214 -8.64 -14.93 -5.10
C ASP A 214 -7.57 -13.83 -5.09
N VAL A 215 -7.71 -12.84 -4.20
CA VAL A 215 -6.77 -11.72 -4.08
C VAL A 215 -5.69 -12.04 -3.05
N MET A 216 -6.06 -12.33 -1.81
CA MET A 216 -5.11 -12.57 -0.72
C MET A 216 -4.50 -13.99 -0.76
N ARG A 217 -5.15 -14.93 -1.46
CA ARG A 217 -4.76 -16.35 -1.52
C ARG A 217 -4.60 -16.98 -0.13
N LEU A 218 -5.48 -16.58 0.78
CA LEU A 218 -5.58 -17.14 2.11
C LEU A 218 -6.80 -18.07 2.18
N LYS A 219 -6.72 -19.03 3.09
CA LYS A 219 -7.82 -19.95 3.38
C LYS A 219 -8.93 -19.21 4.16
N PRO A 220 -10.18 -19.14 3.67
CA PRO A 220 -11.28 -18.47 4.35
C PRO A 220 -11.55 -19.02 5.74
N GLU A 221 -11.25 -20.30 5.96
CA GLU A 221 -11.42 -20.97 7.26
C GLU A 221 -10.51 -20.39 8.36
N LEU A 222 -9.47 -19.63 7.99
CA LEU A 222 -8.62 -18.89 8.93
C LEU A 222 -9.26 -17.59 9.40
N PHE A 223 -10.39 -17.19 8.82
CA PHE A 223 -11.09 -15.97 9.16
C PHE A 223 -12.32 -16.27 10.00
N LEU A 224 -12.47 -15.54 11.10
CA LEU A 224 -13.68 -15.53 11.90
C LEU A 224 -14.67 -14.54 11.29
N GLU A 225 -15.81 -15.05 10.83
CA GLU A 225 -16.93 -14.25 10.34
C GLU A 225 -17.73 -13.65 11.52
N ARG A 226 -18.11 -12.39 11.40
CA ARG A 226 -18.96 -11.68 12.36
C ARG A 226 -19.75 -10.56 11.69
N SER A 227 -20.87 -10.17 12.30
CA SER A 227 -21.61 -8.99 11.87
C SER A 227 -20.86 -7.70 12.23
N THR A 228 -21.05 -6.66 11.42
CA THR A 228 -20.49 -5.32 11.65
C THR A 228 -21.45 -4.26 11.16
N THR A 229 -21.26 -3.02 11.61
CA THR A 229 -21.91 -1.82 11.03
C THR A 229 -20.86 -0.77 10.63
N GLN A 230 -19.59 -1.11 10.75
CA GLN A 230 -18.47 -0.24 10.45
C GLN A 230 -18.37 -0.03 8.93
N ASN A 231 -18.06 1.20 8.51
CA ASN A 231 -17.86 1.56 7.10
C ASN A 231 -19.06 1.18 6.19
N PHE A 232 -20.27 1.11 6.75
CA PHE A 232 -21.50 0.74 6.05
C PHE A 232 -21.56 -0.72 5.53
N TYR A 233 -20.63 -1.57 5.95
CA TYR A 233 -20.67 -3.01 5.70
C TYR A 233 -21.52 -3.71 6.76
N THR A 234 -22.03 -4.89 6.43
CA THR A 234 -22.83 -5.71 7.37
C THR A 234 -22.09 -6.93 7.88
N ARG A 235 -20.99 -7.34 7.21
CA ARG A 235 -20.18 -8.49 7.57
C ARG A 235 -18.69 -8.16 7.62
N GLU A 236 -17.96 -8.81 8.54
CA GLU A 236 -16.52 -8.77 8.66
C GLU A 236 -15.93 -10.17 8.82
N PHE A 237 -14.90 -10.45 8.06
CA PHE A 237 -14.01 -11.61 8.19
C PHE A 237 -12.71 -11.14 8.81
N ALA A 238 -12.36 -11.63 10.00
CA ALA A 238 -11.12 -11.27 10.68
C ALA A 238 -10.17 -12.45 10.80
N PHE A 239 -8.95 -12.30 10.28
CA PHE A 239 -7.94 -13.34 10.32
C PHE A 239 -7.59 -13.69 11.77
N ALA A 240 -7.72 -14.98 12.10
CA ALA A 240 -7.63 -15.47 13.47
C ALA A 240 -8.50 -14.65 14.46
N GLY A 241 -9.61 -14.06 14.03
CA GLY A 241 -10.49 -13.25 14.90
C GLY A 241 -9.94 -11.87 15.33
N GLU A 242 -8.72 -11.50 14.94
CA GLU A 242 -8.12 -10.21 15.27
C GLU A 242 -8.28 -9.18 14.14
N LYS A 243 -8.46 -7.90 14.50
CA LYS A 243 -8.53 -6.79 13.53
C LYS A 243 -7.15 -6.34 13.04
N ASN A 244 -6.26 -7.28 12.78
CA ASN A 244 -4.96 -7.01 12.20
C ASN A 244 -5.00 -7.19 10.68
N ILE A 245 -5.62 -8.28 10.23
CA ILE A 245 -5.94 -8.55 8.83
C ILE A 245 -7.43 -8.85 8.78
N TYR A 246 -8.21 -8.03 8.08
CA TYR A 246 -9.66 -8.25 8.00
C TYR A 246 -10.25 -7.76 6.67
N VAL A 247 -11.37 -8.36 6.28
CA VAL A 247 -12.13 -8.00 5.07
C VAL A 247 -13.57 -7.72 5.47
N GLN A 248 -14.16 -6.64 4.99
CA GLN A 248 -15.55 -6.29 5.23
C GLN A 248 -16.34 -6.33 3.92
N ASP A 249 -17.55 -6.91 3.96
CA ASP A 249 -18.49 -6.98 2.84
C ASP A 249 -19.95 -6.98 3.35
N PHE A 250 -20.88 -7.50 2.55
CA PHE A 250 -22.30 -7.56 2.89
C PHE A 250 -22.74 -9.01 3.16
N GLU A 251 -23.42 -9.25 4.29
CA GLU A 251 -24.16 -10.50 4.51
C GLU A 251 -25.19 -10.72 3.39
N PRO A 252 -25.39 -11.97 2.93
CA PRO A 252 -26.48 -12.30 2.01
C PRO A 252 -27.83 -11.87 2.60
N THR A 253 -28.67 -11.22 1.80
CA THR A 253 -30.05 -10.89 2.20
C THR A 253 -31.04 -11.67 1.37
N LYS A 254 -32.24 -11.91 1.91
CA LYS A 254 -33.34 -12.48 1.13
C LYS A 254 -33.96 -11.42 0.22
N ASP A 255 -34.09 -11.76 -1.05
CA ASP A 255 -34.92 -11.00 -1.97
C ASP A 255 -36.38 -11.06 -1.52
N ILE A 256 -37.04 -9.89 -1.44
CA ILE A 256 -38.39 -9.78 -0.86
C ILE A 256 -39.43 -10.49 -1.74
N ASP A 257 -39.22 -10.53 -3.05
CA ASP A 257 -40.19 -11.04 -4.01
C ASP A 257 -40.00 -12.54 -4.28
N THR A 258 -38.74 -13.01 -4.29
CA THR A 258 -38.37 -14.38 -4.68
C THR A 258 -37.94 -15.25 -3.51
N ASN A 259 -37.70 -14.67 -2.32
CA ASN A 259 -37.16 -15.33 -1.13
C ASN A 259 -35.84 -16.08 -1.38
N GLN A 260 -35.09 -15.68 -2.42
CA GLN A 260 -33.77 -16.21 -2.77
C GLN A 260 -32.68 -15.41 -2.07
N ASP A 261 -31.54 -16.05 -1.80
CA ASP A 261 -30.37 -15.35 -1.27
C ASP A 261 -29.76 -14.46 -2.36
N VAL A 262 -29.61 -13.17 -2.05
CA VAL A 262 -28.95 -12.19 -2.88
C VAL A 262 -27.69 -11.74 -2.16
N GLN A 263 -26.55 -12.04 -2.79
CA GLN A 263 -25.25 -11.58 -2.33
C GLN A 263 -24.93 -10.25 -2.99
N LYS A 264 -24.88 -9.18 -2.19
CA LYS A 264 -24.39 -7.88 -2.65
C LYS A 264 -22.87 -7.92 -2.80
N VAL A 265 -22.36 -7.39 -3.90
CA VAL A 265 -20.92 -7.23 -4.15
C VAL A 265 -20.39 -5.90 -3.60
N GLY A 266 -19.10 -5.84 -3.37
CA GLY A 266 -18.42 -4.73 -2.72
C GLY A 266 -17.74 -5.20 -1.44
N ALA A 267 -16.42 -5.29 -1.46
CA ALA A 267 -15.62 -5.74 -0.33
C ALA A 267 -14.40 -4.83 -0.14
N THR A 268 -13.95 -4.65 1.10
CA THR A 268 -12.72 -3.92 1.40
C THR A 268 -11.83 -4.76 2.30
N MET A 269 -10.57 -4.94 1.90
CA MET A 269 -9.54 -5.52 2.76
C MET A 269 -8.76 -4.46 3.52
N TYR A 270 -8.39 -4.78 4.75
CA TYR A 270 -7.68 -3.92 5.68
C TYR A 270 -6.50 -4.67 6.29
N LEU A 271 -5.31 -4.09 6.16
CA LEU A 271 -4.08 -4.52 6.82
C LEU A 271 -3.60 -3.39 7.73
N THR A 272 -3.67 -3.58 9.04
CA THR A 272 -3.13 -2.61 10.02
C THR A 272 -1.60 -2.66 10.07
N GLY A 273 -0.93 -1.81 10.85
CA GLY A 273 0.54 -1.89 10.98
C GLY A 273 1.06 -3.23 11.51
N GLN A 274 0.30 -3.90 12.38
CA GLN A 274 0.61 -5.29 12.74
C GLN A 274 0.18 -6.27 11.65
N GLY A 275 -0.96 -5.99 11.02
CA GLY A 275 -1.47 -6.74 9.87
C GLY A 275 -0.52 -6.81 8.68
N THR A 276 0.18 -5.74 8.34
CA THR A 276 1.16 -5.73 7.25
C THR A 276 2.32 -6.66 7.57
N ARG A 277 2.83 -6.65 8.81
CA ARG A 277 3.90 -7.57 9.24
C ARG A 277 3.45 -9.04 9.24
N LEU A 278 2.21 -9.31 9.66
CA LEU A 278 1.64 -10.66 9.59
C LEU A 278 1.43 -11.11 8.15
N PHE A 279 0.93 -10.22 7.30
CA PHE A 279 0.66 -10.51 5.90
C PHE A 279 1.94 -10.71 5.08
N GLU A 280 3.05 -10.04 5.45
CA GLU A 280 4.37 -10.29 4.86
C GLU A 280 4.84 -11.74 5.01
N LYS A 281 4.41 -12.44 6.08
CA LYS A 281 4.65 -13.88 6.22
C LYS A 281 3.90 -14.67 5.15
N ALA A 282 2.62 -14.36 4.93
CA ALA A 282 1.83 -14.99 3.88
C ALA A 282 2.42 -14.70 2.48
N LEU A 283 2.86 -13.47 2.22
CA LEU A 283 3.53 -13.12 0.97
C LEU A 283 4.80 -13.95 0.76
N LEU A 284 5.61 -14.10 1.81
CA LEU A 284 6.83 -14.91 1.76
C LEU A 284 6.53 -16.39 1.44
N GLU A 285 5.54 -16.98 2.12
CA GLU A 285 5.10 -18.37 1.87
C GLU A 285 4.57 -18.57 0.45
N GLN A 286 3.95 -17.53 -0.13
CA GLN A 286 3.43 -17.54 -1.49
C GLN A 286 4.48 -17.20 -2.57
N GLY A 287 5.72 -16.88 -2.20
CA GLY A 287 6.75 -16.41 -3.14
C GLY A 287 6.41 -15.05 -3.78
N LEU A 288 5.61 -14.23 -3.08
CA LEU A 288 5.18 -12.91 -3.52
C LEU A 288 5.96 -11.79 -2.83
N THR A 289 6.13 -10.70 -3.57
CA THR A 289 6.52 -9.38 -3.06
C THR A 289 5.27 -8.53 -2.82
N TRP A 290 5.40 -7.43 -2.09
CA TRP A 290 4.34 -6.42 -2.01
C TRP A 290 3.96 -5.91 -3.39
N LYS A 291 4.95 -5.67 -4.27
CA LYS A 291 4.70 -5.22 -5.64
C LYS A 291 3.86 -6.25 -6.42
N LYS A 292 4.23 -7.53 -6.38
CA LYS A 292 3.47 -8.61 -7.06
C LYS A 292 2.04 -8.71 -6.50
N PHE A 293 1.89 -8.60 -5.18
CA PHE A 293 0.58 -8.60 -4.53
C PHE A 293 -0.29 -7.40 -4.95
N PHE A 294 0.26 -6.18 -4.97
CA PHE A 294 -0.49 -4.99 -5.40
C PHE A 294 -0.85 -5.03 -6.88
N VAL A 295 0.02 -5.58 -7.75
CA VAL A 295 -0.30 -5.84 -9.15
C VAL A 295 -1.46 -6.84 -9.26
N GLN A 296 -1.47 -7.90 -8.44
CA GLN A 296 -2.59 -8.83 -8.38
C GLN A 296 -3.88 -8.13 -7.93
N ALA A 297 -3.84 -7.33 -6.87
CA ALA A 297 -4.99 -6.55 -6.41
C ALA A 297 -5.55 -5.64 -7.53
N LYS A 298 -4.67 -4.99 -8.31
CA LYS A 298 -5.08 -4.21 -9.50
C LYS A 298 -5.73 -5.05 -10.60
N ARG A 299 -5.29 -6.29 -10.84
CA ARG A 299 -5.94 -7.20 -11.82
C ARG A 299 -7.38 -7.51 -11.43
N PHE A 300 -7.66 -7.56 -10.13
CA PHE A 300 -9.00 -7.70 -9.57
C PHE A 300 -9.72 -6.35 -9.39
N LYS A 301 -9.27 -5.28 -10.07
CA LYS A 301 -9.84 -3.93 -10.02
C LYS A 301 -9.88 -3.32 -8.61
N GLY A 302 -8.91 -3.70 -7.76
CA GLY A 302 -8.76 -3.12 -6.43
C GLY A 302 -8.38 -1.63 -6.47
N THR A 303 -9.07 -0.84 -5.65
CA THR A 303 -8.79 0.58 -5.44
C THR A 303 -8.14 0.79 -4.07
N PHE A 304 -6.93 1.33 -4.02
CA PHE A 304 -6.18 1.68 -2.83
C PHE A 304 -6.81 2.91 -2.16
N SER A 305 -7.56 2.68 -1.09
CA SER A 305 -8.27 3.74 -0.37
C SER A 305 -7.48 4.29 0.81
N ARG A 306 -6.49 3.55 1.32
CA ARG A 306 -5.50 4.04 2.28
C ARG A 306 -4.17 3.31 2.14
N LEU A 307 -3.08 4.06 2.26
CA LEU A 307 -1.71 3.55 2.26
C LEU A 307 -0.88 4.36 3.25
N ASP A 308 -0.28 3.71 4.24
CA ASP A 308 0.67 4.37 5.14
C ASP A 308 2.07 3.84 4.85
N ILE A 309 3.00 4.73 4.48
CA ILE A 309 4.41 4.41 4.25
C ILE A 309 5.22 4.93 5.43
N ALA A 310 5.90 4.04 6.15
CA ALA A 310 6.73 4.38 7.30
C ALA A 310 8.21 4.40 6.93
N ILE A 311 8.90 5.48 7.32
CA ILE A 311 10.35 5.61 7.36
C ILE A 311 10.76 5.46 8.82
N ASN A 312 11.47 4.37 9.12
CA ASN A 312 11.94 4.04 10.45
C ASN A 312 13.35 4.59 10.68
N ASP A 313 13.52 5.32 11.77
CA ASP A 313 14.82 5.74 12.27
C ASP A 313 15.29 4.76 13.36
N ASN A 314 16.23 3.88 13.02
CA ASN A 314 16.80 2.90 13.95
C ASN A 314 18.04 3.44 14.67
N TRP A 315 18.58 4.57 14.22
CA TRP A 315 19.85 5.10 14.74
C TRP A 315 19.65 6.20 15.79
N GLY A 316 18.46 6.81 15.83
CA GLY A 316 18.19 7.99 16.65
C GLY A 316 18.70 9.26 15.97
N LEU A 317 18.52 9.35 14.64
CA LEU A 317 18.77 10.55 13.85
C LEU A 317 17.89 11.71 14.31
N LEU A 318 16.63 11.44 14.63
CA LEU A 318 15.69 12.45 15.09
C LEU A 318 15.66 12.49 16.62
N ASP A 319 15.72 13.70 17.18
CA ASP A 319 15.31 13.95 18.56
C ASP A 319 13.90 14.54 18.54
N MET A 320 12.95 13.84 19.14
CA MET A 320 11.57 14.31 19.19
C MET A 320 11.41 15.60 19.99
N ASP A 321 12.22 15.84 21.02
CA ASP A 321 12.17 17.10 21.77
C ASP A 321 12.62 18.27 20.86
N GLU A 322 13.65 18.07 20.04
CA GLU A 322 14.10 19.06 19.04
C GLU A 322 13.03 19.31 17.96
N ILE A 323 12.36 18.27 17.46
CA ILE A 323 11.27 18.39 16.49
C ILE A 323 10.10 19.18 17.07
N ILE A 324 9.71 18.90 18.32
CA ILE A 324 8.63 19.63 18.99
C ILE A 324 9.03 21.09 19.23
N GLU A 325 10.24 21.35 19.73
CA GLU A 325 10.74 22.70 19.92
C GLU A 325 10.76 23.48 18.60
N ALA A 326 11.27 22.88 17.53
CA ALA A 326 11.30 23.50 16.21
C ALA A 326 9.90 23.81 15.68
N THR A 327 8.95 22.91 15.91
CA THR A 327 7.55 23.12 15.53
C THR A 327 6.94 24.29 16.29
N GLN A 328 7.19 24.39 17.61
CA GLN A 328 6.67 25.47 18.46
C GLN A 328 7.31 26.83 18.15
N GLN A 329 8.56 26.84 17.68
CA GLN A 329 9.32 28.04 17.33
C GLN A 329 9.16 28.46 15.86
N ASN A 330 8.23 27.85 15.11
CA ASN A 330 8.05 28.09 13.66
C ASN A 330 9.33 27.86 12.83
N ARG A 331 10.17 26.91 13.25
CA ARG A 331 11.38 26.47 12.55
C ARG A 331 11.09 25.34 11.56
N PHE A 332 9.95 25.42 10.89
CA PHE A 332 9.54 24.46 9.87
C PHE A 332 8.62 25.11 8.84
N TRP A 333 8.54 24.50 7.68
CA TRP A 333 7.55 24.77 6.66
C TRP A 333 6.88 23.47 6.23
N SER A 334 5.55 23.51 6.09
CA SER A 334 4.75 22.39 5.59
C SER A 334 3.80 22.88 4.49
N LYS A 335 3.72 22.13 3.39
CA LYS A 335 2.79 22.44 2.28
C LYS A 335 1.33 22.48 2.74
N SER A 336 0.97 21.71 3.78
CA SER A 336 -0.40 21.67 4.31
C SER A 336 -0.75 22.83 5.24
N ARG A 337 0.24 23.59 5.73
CA ARG A 337 0.09 24.72 6.67
C ARG A 337 -0.63 24.40 7.99
N SER A 338 -0.94 23.14 8.26
CA SER A 338 -1.60 22.70 9.49
C SER A 338 -0.73 21.68 10.22
N PHE A 339 -0.66 21.79 11.54
CA PHE A 339 0.02 20.82 12.38
C PHE A 339 -0.70 20.61 13.70
N ALA A 340 -0.41 19.49 14.36
CA ALA A 340 -0.88 19.18 15.70
C ALA A 340 0.20 18.41 16.46
N ILE A 341 0.38 18.76 17.74
CA ILE A 341 1.33 18.10 18.63
C ILE A 341 0.53 17.37 19.72
N HIS A 342 0.91 16.13 20.00
CA HIS A 342 0.32 15.27 21.02
C HIS A 342 1.41 14.57 21.83
N GLY A 343 1.06 14.10 23.03
CA GLY A 343 1.99 13.37 23.90
C GLY A 343 2.79 14.29 24.83
N ASN A 344 3.89 13.75 25.36
CA ASN A 344 4.83 14.46 26.24
C ASN A 344 6.18 13.72 26.30
N ASN A 345 7.20 14.26 26.96
CA ASN A 345 8.53 13.64 27.04
C ASN A 345 8.53 12.24 27.68
N GLN A 346 7.62 11.97 28.63
CA GLN A 346 7.51 10.68 29.33
C GLN A 346 6.82 9.63 28.46
N ASP A 347 5.71 10.02 27.83
CA ASP A 347 4.85 9.12 27.07
C ASP A 347 5.20 9.04 25.58
N GLY A 348 6.16 9.86 25.13
CA GLY A 348 6.51 10.01 23.72
C GLY A 348 5.71 11.12 23.04
N TRP A 349 6.42 11.92 22.23
CA TRP A 349 5.82 12.96 21.43
C TRP A 349 5.31 12.42 20.09
N THR A 350 4.29 13.08 19.55
CA THR A 350 3.81 12.90 18.18
C THR A 350 3.52 14.27 17.57
N ALA A 351 4.09 14.55 16.40
CA ALA A 351 3.80 15.71 15.58
C ALA A 351 3.13 15.28 14.26
N ASN A 352 1.94 15.79 14.00
CA ASN A 352 1.21 15.59 12.76
C ASN A 352 1.30 16.86 11.91
N PHE A 353 1.55 16.72 10.62
CA PHE A 353 1.57 17.80 9.63
C PHE A 353 0.59 17.47 8.52
N GLY A 354 -0.45 18.28 8.37
CA GLY A 354 -1.53 18.07 7.40
C GLY A 354 -2.79 17.45 7.98
N LYS A 355 -3.72 17.18 7.07
CA LYS A 355 -5.02 16.57 7.32
C LYS A 355 -5.35 15.65 6.13
N SER A 356 -6.23 14.68 6.34
CA SER A 356 -6.75 13.83 5.26
C SER A 356 -7.11 14.69 4.02
N PRO A 357 -6.68 14.32 2.81
CA PRO A 357 -6.22 12.97 2.42
C PRO A 357 -4.71 12.70 2.58
N PHE A 358 -3.92 13.61 3.14
CA PHE A 358 -2.48 13.37 3.35
C PHE A 358 -1.96 13.96 4.66
N VAL A 359 -1.38 13.11 5.49
CA VAL A 359 -0.79 13.50 6.78
C VAL A 359 0.63 12.94 6.87
N ILE A 360 1.57 13.77 7.29
CA ILE A 360 2.91 13.33 7.70
C ILE A 360 2.93 13.28 9.23
N ARG A 361 3.22 12.11 9.81
CA ARG A 361 3.29 11.92 11.26
C ARG A 361 4.71 11.60 11.67
N ILE A 362 5.24 12.30 12.67
CA ILE A 362 6.56 12.05 13.25
C ILE A 362 6.37 11.71 14.73
N TYR A 363 6.89 10.59 15.21
CA TYR A 363 6.72 10.19 16.61
C TYR A 363 7.82 9.30 17.16
N ASP A 364 7.91 9.26 18.49
CA ASP A 364 8.77 8.36 19.27
C ASP A 364 8.20 6.93 19.22
N LYS A 365 8.74 6.11 18.31
CA LYS A 365 8.27 4.74 18.09
C LYS A 365 8.69 3.83 19.23
N GLN A 366 9.86 4.08 19.81
CA GLN A 366 10.37 3.28 20.91
C GLN A 366 9.44 3.38 22.13
N LYS A 367 9.11 4.59 22.59
CA LYS A 367 8.19 4.77 23.72
C LYS A 367 6.78 4.25 23.42
N GLU A 368 6.29 4.43 22.19
CA GLU A 368 5.00 3.89 21.77
C GLU A 368 4.92 2.35 21.86
N GLN A 369 6.01 1.65 21.52
CA GLN A 369 6.09 0.19 21.68
C GLN A 369 6.31 -0.23 23.13
N GLU A 370 7.14 0.49 23.89
CA GLU A 370 7.38 0.23 25.31
C GLU A 370 6.08 0.31 26.14
N GLN A 371 5.22 1.30 25.87
CA GLN A 371 3.89 1.41 26.49
C GLN A 371 2.98 0.22 26.16
N LYS A 372 3.19 -0.43 25.02
CA LYS A 372 2.49 -1.65 24.60
C LYS A 372 3.14 -2.91 25.14
N GLY A 373 4.24 -2.80 25.92
CA GLY A 373 5.02 -3.92 26.41
C GLY A 373 5.78 -4.66 25.31
N LEU A 374 6.12 -3.97 24.22
CA LEU A 374 6.79 -4.52 23.05
C LEU A 374 8.19 -3.93 22.90
N GLU A 375 9.17 -4.76 22.55
CA GLU A 375 10.51 -4.31 22.19
C GLU A 375 10.58 -3.92 20.71
N THR A 376 11.39 -2.92 20.40
CA THR A 376 11.67 -2.47 19.02
C THR A 376 13.06 -1.87 18.91
N SER A 377 13.71 -2.05 17.76
CA SER A 377 14.95 -1.33 17.43
C SER A 377 14.69 0.08 16.90
N ILE A 378 13.45 0.38 16.51
CA ILE A 378 13.07 1.65 15.89
C ILE A 378 12.94 2.71 16.98
N LYS A 379 13.74 3.78 16.86
CA LYS A 379 13.73 4.93 17.77
C LYS A 379 12.56 5.83 17.44
N ASN A 380 12.56 6.38 16.24
CA ASN A 380 11.52 7.29 15.75
C ASN A 380 10.94 6.79 14.44
N ARG A 381 9.77 7.30 14.08
CA ARG A 381 9.15 6.99 12.80
C ARG A 381 8.53 8.22 12.17
N VAL A 382 8.71 8.33 10.85
CA VAL A 382 8.00 9.26 9.97
C VAL A 382 7.03 8.46 9.10
N GLU A 383 5.73 8.68 9.24
CA GLU A 383 4.68 8.03 8.43
C GLU A 383 4.09 9.02 7.42
N LEU A 384 3.96 8.56 6.17
CA LEU A 384 3.21 9.19 5.11
C LEU A 384 1.84 8.50 5.03
N GLU A 385 0.84 9.06 5.73
CA GLU A 385 -0.53 8.54 5.77
C GLU A 385 -1.32 9.11 4.59
N LEU A 386 -1.61 8.27 3.59
CA LEU A 386 -2.23 8.63 2.32
C LEU A 386 -3.63 8.02 2.22
N HIS A 387 -4.63 8.82 1.85
CA HIS A 387 -6.01 8.37 1.66
C HIS A 387 -6.51 8.66 0.24
N ALA A 388 -7.49 7.88 -0.19
CA ALA A 388 -8.18 8.00 -1.47
C ALA A 388 -7.18 8.14 -2.64
N ASP A 389 -7.36 9.15 -3.49
CA ASP A 389 -6.57 9.35 -4.71
C ASP A 389 -5.07 9.50 -4.44
N ARG A 390 -4.65 9.91 -3.23
CA ARG A 390 -3.22 10.02 -2.87
C ARG A 390 -2.56 8.65 -2.76
N ALA A 391 -3.27 7.68 -2.18
CA ALA A 391 -2.77 6.32 -2.09
C ALA A 391 -2.64 5.69 -3.50
N GLU A 392 -3.65 5.87 -4.33
CA GLU A 392 -3.64 5.44 -5.73
C GLU A 392 -2.50 6.05 -6.55
N GLN A 393 -2.28 7.35 -6.40
CA GLN A 393 -1.22 8.04 -7.11
C GLN A 393 0.15 7.49 -6.73
N VAL A 394 0.40 7.24 -5.45
CA VAL A 394 1.67 6.68 -4.99
C VAL A 394 1.91 5.27 -5.51
N ILE A 395 0.87 4.42 -5.56
CA ILE A 395 0.99 3.08 -6.15
C ILE A 395 1.27 3.13 -7.65
N SER A 396 0.60 4.03 -8.38
CA SER A 396 0.78 4.19 -9.82
C SER A 396 2.22 4.62 -10.15
N GLU A 397 2.72 5.63 -9.43
CA GLU A 397 4.08 6.16 -9.60
C GLU A 397 5.15 5.13 -9.24
N TRP A 398 4.90 4.32 -8.20
CA TRP A 398 5.77 3.20 -7.87
C TRP A 398 5.78 2.14 -8.98
N PHE A 399 4.63 1.83 -9.59
CA PHE A 399 4.57 0.83 -10.66
C PHE A 399 5.28 1.28 -11.93
N GLU A 400 5.16 2.56 -12.28
CA GLU A 400 5.78 3.15 -13.47
C GLU A 400 7.31 3.27 -13.32
N ASN A 401 7.80 3.70 -12.15
CA ASN A 401 9.21 4.03 -11.96
C ASN A 401 10.02 2.95 -11.22
N ASP A 402 9.35 1.95 -10.65
CA ASP A 402 9.94 0.88 -9.84
C ASP A 402 10.83 1.38 -8.68
N ASN A 403 10.46 2.51 -8.08
CA ASN A 403 11.29 3.15 -7.05
C ASN A 403 10.45 3.83 -5.96
N LEU A 404 9.89 3.02 -5.06
CA LEU A 404 9.07 3.49 -3.94
C LEU A 404 9.88 4.36 -2.96
N VAL A 405 11.15 4.02 -2.75
CA VAL A 405 12.04 4.68 -1.77
C VAL A 405 12.31 6.11 -2.17
N GLU A 406 12.83 6.34 -3.37
CA GLU A 406 13.16 7.69 -3.85
C GLU A 406 11.90 8.56 -3.91
N TYR A 407 10.78 7.98 -4.34
CA TYR A 407 9.52 8.69 -4.44
C TYR A 407 8.97 9.09 -3.06
N SER A 408 8.99 8.18 -2.08
CA SER A 408 8.55 8.46 -0.70
C SER A 408 9.38 9.55 -0.03
N VAL A 409 10.70 9.53 -0.23
CA VAL A 409 11.58 10.58 0.30
C VAL A 409 11.38 11.90 -0.42
N SER A 410 11.10 11.88 -1.73
CA SER A 410 10.81 13.09 -2.49
C SER A 410 9.47 13.71 -2.07
N ILE A 411 8.46 12.90 -1.74
CA ILE A 411 7.22 13.36 -1.09
C ILE A 411 7.55 14.03 0.24
N LEU A 412 8.26 13.33 1.14
CA LEU A 412 8.61 13.85 2.46
C LEU A 412 9.37 15.18 2.34
N TYR A 413 10.41 15.19 1.51
CA TYR A 413 11.23 16.36 1.28
C TYR A 413 10.37 17.51 0.75
N THR A 414 9.55 17.28 -0.28
CA THR A 414 8.70 18.33 -0.88
C THR A 414 7.68 18.90 0.09
N TYR A 415 7.06 18.07 0.94
CA TYR A 415 5.90 18.48 1.75
C TYR A 415 6.26 19.00 3.14
N LEU A 416 7.42 18.65 3.70
CA LEU A 416 7.81 19.04 5.05
C LEU A 416 9.32 19.34 5.14
N TRP A 417 9.65 20.46 5.75
CA TRP A 417 11.03 20.92 5.88
C TRP A 417 11.25 21.63 7.22
N PHE A 418 12.30 21.23 7.92
CA PHE A 418 12.76 21.88 9.15
C PHE A 418 14.04 22.69 8.90
N VAL A 419 14.16 23.81 9.60
CA VAL A 419 15.25 24.77 9.49
C VAL A 419 15.83 25.11 10.87
N ASP A 420 17.04 25.68 10.89
CA ASP A 420 17.68 26.10 12.14
C ASP A 420 17.08 27.40 12.70
N GLU A 421 16.56 28.27 11.83
CA GLU A 421 16.10 29.61 12.18
C GLU A 421 14.57 29.73 12.04
N PRO A 422 13.89 30.49 12.92
CA PRO A 422 12.46 30.73 12.79
C PRO A 422 12.09 31.38 11.45
N ILE A 423 11.00 30.93 10.85
CA ILE A 423 10.42 31.55 9.64
C ILE A 423 9.34 32.54 10.11
N ASP A 424 9.31 33.73 9.51
CA ASP A 424 8.26 34.69 9.81
C ASP A 424 6.88 34.09 9.47
N VAL A 425 5.94 34.19 10.41
CA VAL A 425 4.58 33.64 10.29
C VAL A 425 3.85 34.23 9.08
N GLU A 426 4.12 35.48 8.71
CA GLU A 426 3.55 36.08 7.50
C GLU A 426 4.17 35.48 6.23
N GLU A 427 5.43 35.07 6.26
CA GLU A 427 6.11 34.41 5.15
C GLU A 427 5.62 32.98 4.93
N LEU A 428 5.13 32.31 5.99
CA LEU A 428 4.51 30.98 5.93
C LEU A 428 3.13 30.96 5.22
N LYS A 429 2.50 32.12 5.01
CA LYS A 429 1.15 32.22 4.42
C LYS A 429 1.14 32.27 2.88
N GLY A 430 2.30 32.33 2.23
CA GLY A 430 2.43 32.46 0.78
C GLY A 430 2.46 31.13 0.00
N ASN A 431 2.28 31.21 -1.32
CA ASN A 431 2.66 30.15 -2.24
C ASN A 431 4.18 30.25 -2.54
N HIS A 432 4.79 29.16 -3.00
CA HIS A 432 6.23 29.09 -3.31
C HIS A 432 7.20 29.51 -2.19
N VAL A 433 6.82 29.30 -0.92
CA VAL A 433 7.68 29.63 0.23
C VAL A 433 8.98 28.84 0.13
N ARG A 434 8.88 27.54 -0.12
CA ARG A 434 10.05 26.68 -0.19
C ARG A 434 11.03 27.17 -1.26
N GLU A 435 10.58 27.44 -2.47
CA GLU A 435 11.42 27.90 -3.59
C GLU A 435 12.09 29.23 -3.30
N ARG A 436 11.46 30.12 -2.51
CA ARG A 436 12.05 31.40 -2.11
C ARG A 436 13.12 31.27 -1.04
N TYR A 437 12.97 30.31 -0.11
CA TYR A 437 13.80 30.24 1.09
C TYR A 437 14.78 29.06 1.13
N ILE A 438 14.64 28.06 0.26
CA ILE A 438 15.46 26.83 0.29
C ILE A 438 16.97 27.10 0.18
N ASP A 439 17.35 28.16 -0.54
CA ASP A 439 18.75 28.55 -0.72
C ASP A 439 19.26 29.53 0.36
N THR A 440 18.36 30.11 1.16
CA THR A 440 18.70 31.16 2.14
C THR A 440 18.68 30.66 3.58
N LEU A 441 17.82 29.69 3.91
CA LEU A 441 17.71 29.14 5.25
C LEU A 441 18.57 27.89 5.42
N LYS A 442 19.21 27.77 6.57
CA LYS A 442 19.96 26.57 6.93
C LYS A 442 18.98 25.46 7.32
N PRO A 443 19.07 24.28 6.70
CA PRO A 443 18.20 23.17 7.07
C PRO A 443 18.62 22.59 8.41
N MET A 444 17.65 22.15 9.20
CA MET A 444 17.91 21.41 10.44
C MET A 444 18.77 20.18 10.12
N PRO A 445 19.95 20.00 10.75
CA PRO A 445 20.91 18.96 10.38
C PRO A 445 20.33 17.54 10.40
N ALA A 446 19.58 17.18 11.45
CA ALA A 446 18.94 15.88 11.59
C ALA A 446 17.94 15.59 10.47
N TRP A 447 17.05 16.54 10.18
CA TRP A 447 16.03 16.42 9.13
C TRP A 447 16.63 16.33 7.72
N SER A 448 17.64 17.18 7.45
CA SER A 448 18.38 17.19 6.19
C SER A 448 19.13 15.87 5.97
N LEU A 449 19.75 15.34 7.03
CA LEU A 449 20.43 14.04 7.00
C LEU A 449 19.43 12.89 6.76
N LEU A 450 18.28 12.88 7.42
CA LEU A 450 17.24 11.87 7.23
C LEU A 450 16.76 11.82 5.77
N THR A 451 16.45 12.97 5.17
CA THR A 451 15.98 13.01 3.78
C THR A 451 17.09 12.68 2.77
N SER A 452 18.36 12.91 3.11
CA SER A 452 19.49 12.54 2.24
C SER A 452 19.86 11.05 2.35
N LEU A 453 19.89 10.50 3.57
CA LEU A 453 20.12 9.06 3.80
C LEU A 453 18.94 8.20 3.33
N GLY A 454 17.72 8.72 3.42
CA GLY A 454 16.52 8.01 2.99
C GLY A 454 16.58 7.58 1.52
N GLN A 455 17.35 8.24 0.66
CA GLN A 455 17.48 7.85 -0.75
C GLN A 455 18.14 6.49 -0.96
N SER A 456 18.97 6.06 -0.02
CA SER A 456 19.69 4.78 -0.05
C SER A 456 19.14 3.79 0.97
N MET A 457 18.02 4.10 1.62
CA MET A 457 17.40 3.19 2.57
C MET A 457 16.78 1.99 1.86
N LYS A 458 16.69 0.87 2.57
CA LYS A 458 16.09 -0.35 2.02
C LYS A 458 14.58 -0.30 2.19
N PHE A 459 13.84 -0.77 1.19
CA PHE A 459 12.45 -1.14 1.37
C PHE A 459 12.41 -2.54 1.99
N VAL A 460 11.94 -2.67 3.24
CA VAL A 460 12.09 -3.89 4.02
C VAL A 460 10.76 -4.55 4.36
N ARG A 461 10.79 -5.87 4.46
CA ARG A 461 9.77 -6.69 5.11
C ARG A 461 10.29 -7.17 6.46
N GLU A 462 9.41 -7.21 7.45
CA GLU A 462 9.71 -7.72 8.77
C GLU A 462 8.58 -8.67 9.21
N PRO A 463 8.51 -9.89 8.64
CA PRO A 463 7.50 -10.85 9.03
C PRO A 463 7.63 -11.14 10.52
N LYS A 464 6.58 -10.85 11.29
CA LYS A 464 6.57 -11.16 12.71
C LYS A 464 6.42 -12.66 12.91
N GLU A 465 7.33 -13.27 13.65
CA GLU A 465 7.19 -14.65 14.09
C GLU A 465 6.01 -14.78 15.04
N GLN A 466 5.20 -15.81 14.85
CA GLN A 466 4.12 -16.13 15.77
C GLN A 466 4.74 -16.81 17.00
N SER A 467 4.74 -16.15 18.15
CA SER A 467 5.29 -16.72 19.39
C SER A 467 4.25 -17.57 20.13
N VAL A 468 4.70 -18.51 20.96
CA VAL A 468 3.80 -19.29 21.84
C VAL A 468 3.02 -18.36 22.77
N ASP A 469 3.65 -17.30 23.28
CA ASP A 469 2.98 -16.33 24.15
C ASP A 469 1.93 -15.51 23.39
N SER A 470 2.18 -15.18 22.12
CA SER A 470 1.19 -14.54 21.25
C SER A 470 0.01 -15.48 20.96
N ILE A 471 0.27 -16.76 20.69
CA ILE A 471 -0.77 -17.78 20.51
C ILE A 471 -1.57 -17.95 21.81
N LEU A 472 -0.90 -18.02 22.96
CA LEU A 472 -1.54 -18.17 24.25
C LEU A 472 -2.39 -16.95 24.61
N SER A 473 -1.86 -15.74 24.44
CA SER A 473 -2.58 -14.49 24.67
C SER A 473 -3.83 -14.41 23.79
N TRP A 474 -3.70 -14.81 22.52
CA TRP A 474 -4.82 -14.92 21.60
C TRP A 474 -5.88 -15.93 22.08
N ILE A 475 -5.46 -17.16 22.44
CA ILE A 475 -6.36 -18.18 22.99
C ILE A 475 -7.08 -17.65 24.22
N MET A 476 -6.34 -17.11 25.19
CA MET A 476 -6.86 -16.63 26.47
C MET A 476 -7.88 -15.51 26.29
N LYS A 477 -7.64 -14.61 25.34
CA LYS A 477 -8.48 -13.44 25.13
C LYS A 477 -9.71 -13.72 24.27
N TYR A 478 -9.58 -14.58 23.25
CA TYR A 478 -10.60 -14.72 22.20
C TYR A 478 -11.20 -16.11 22.09
N VAL A 479 -10.47 -17.16 22.47
CA VAL A 479 -10.93 -18.56 22.31
C VAL A 479 -11.52 -19.08 23.61
N VAL A 480 -10.95 -18.72 24.77
CA VAL A 480 -11.40 -19.18 26.09
C VAL A 480 -12.89 -18.91 26.36
N PRO A 481 -13.49 -17.75 26.03
CA PRO A 481 -14.92 -17.54 26.23
C PRO A 481 -15.78 -18.58 25.50
N SER A 482 -15.42 -18.93 24.26
CA SER A 482 -16.10 -19.95 23.46
C SER A 482 -15.85 -21.36 24.00
N LEU A 483 -14.62 -21.66 24.42
CA LEU A 483 -14.28 -22.92 25.10
C LEU A 483 -15.07 -23.10 26.40
N GLU A 484 -15.31 -22.03 27.15
CA GLU A 484 -16.11 -22.06 28.36
C GLU A 484 -17.59 -22.37 28.06
N VAL A 485 -18.14 -21.82 26.98
CA VAL A 485 -19.48 -22.17 26.50
C VAL A 485 -19.55 -23.64 26.14
N LEU A 486 -18.63 -24.14 25.31
CA LEU A 486 -18.58 -25.55 24.90
C LEU A 486 -18.41 -26.51 26.08
N LYS A 487 -17.63 -26.09 27.09
CA LYS A 487 -17.49 -26.84 28.34
C LYS A 487 -18.79 -26.91 29.14
N LYS A 488 -19.52 -25.79 29.25
CA LYS A 488 -20.79 -25.72 29.97
C LYS A 488 -21.93 -26.43 29.24
N THR A 489 -21.87 -26.53 27.92
CA THR A 489 -22.87 -27.23 27.10
C THR A 489 -22.57 -28.72 26.90
N GLY A 490 -21.47 -29.24 27.45
CA GLY A 490 -21.12 -30.66 27.41
C GLY A 490 -20.32 -31.10 26.17
N HIS A 491 -19.97 -30.17 25.27
CA HIS A 491 -19.22 -30.45 24.04
C HIS A 491 -17.69 -30.39 24.22
N TRP A 492 -17.18 -30.33 25.46
CA TRP A 492 -15.74 -30.26 25.73
C TRP A 492 -14.96 -31.44 25.14
N HIS A 493 -15.56 -32.62 25.12
CA HIS A 493 -14.89 -33.83 24.63
C HIS A 493 -14.56 -33.75 23.13
N GLU A 494 -15.46 -33.18 22.32
CA GLU A 494 -15.25 -32.96 20.88
C GLU A 494 -14.08 -32.01 20.61
N VAL A 495 -13.90 -30.99 21.47
CA VAL A 495 -12.78 -30.06 21.39
C VAL A 495 -11.45 -30.78 21.65
N ILE A 496 -11.38 -31.63 22.68
CA ILE A 496 -10.17 -32.40 23.00
C ILE A 496 -9.83 -33.36 21.86
N GLU A 497 -10.83 -34.07 21.32
CA GLU A 497 -10.62 -34.99 20.19
C GLU A 497 -10.15 -34.25 18.93
N ALA A 498 -10.66 -33.05 18.66
CA ALA A 498 -10.22 -32.21 17.55
C ALA A 498 -8.77 -31.72 17.76
N MET A 499 -8.39 -31.37 18.99
CA MET A 499 -7.01 -30.99 19.33
C MET A 499 -6.03 -32.15 19.15
N ASP A 500 -6.39 -33.36 19.56
CA ASP A 500 -5.56 -34.56 19.44
C ASP A 500 -5.34 -34.99 17.97
N LYS A 501 -6.28 -34.62 17.08
CA LYS A 501 -6.22 -34.90 15.63
C LYS A 501 -5.68 -33.74 14.80
N ALA A 502 -5.36 -32.60 15.42
CA ALA A 502 -4.92 -31.42 14.70
C ALA A 502 -3.53 -31.66 14.09
N ASN A 503 -3.44 -31.55 12.76
CA ASN A 503 -2.16 -31.62 12.06
C ASN A 503 -1.42 -30.30 12.22
N LEU A 504 -0.20 -30.37 12.76
CA LEU A 504 0.67 -29.21 12.92
C LEU A 504 1.46 -28.96 11.63
N SER A 505 1.71 -27.70 11.31
CA SER A 505 2.63 -27.35 10.24
C SER A 505 4.09 -27.59 10.68
N PRO A 506 5.03 -27.79 9.75
CA PRO A 506 6.46 -27.91 10.08
C PRO A 506 7.02 -26.72 10.89
N GLU A 507 6.42 -25.54 10.77
CA GLU A 507 6.78 -24.36 11.58
C GLU A 507 6.22 -24.42 13.00
N GLN A 508 4.98 -24.89 13.17
CA GLN A 508 4.37 -25.10 14.49
C GLN A 508 5.09 -26.22 15.25
N GLU A 509 5.50 -27.28 14.55
CA GLU A 509 6.35 -28.33 15.11
C GLU A 509 7.71 -27.76 15.57
N LYS A 510 8.34 -26.89 14.77
CA LYS A 510 9.57 -26.19 15.16
C LYS A 510 9.37 -25.29 16.37
N LEU A 511 8.25 -24.58 16.46
CA LEU A 511 7.91 -23.73 17.60
C LEU A 511 7.78 -24.57 18.88
N ILE A 512 7.06 -25.69 18.81
CA ILE A 512 6.96 -26.66 19.93
C ILE A 512 8.34 -27.18 20.32
N MET A 513 9.17 -27.60 19.36
CA MET A 513 10.52 -28.07 19.62
C MET A 513 11.39 -26.99 20.27
N ALA A 514 11.32 -25.74 19.84
CA ALA A 514 12.09 -24.63 20.41
C ALA A 514 11.68 -24.32 21.86
N THR A 515 10.37 -24.28 22.15
CA THR A 515 9.85 -24.03 23.51
C THR A 515 10.13 -25.21 24.45
N THR A 516 9.98 -26.44 23.96
CA THR A 516 10.32 -27.66 24.71
C THR A 516 11.82 -27.73 24.96
N LYS A 517 12.65 -27.37 23.97
CA LYS A 517 14.10 -27.31 24.11
C LYS A 517 14.51 -26.20 25.08
N ASN A 518 13.87 -25.04 25.13
CA ASN A 518 14.13 -24.01 26.14
C ASN A 518 13.78 -24.49 27.57
N ALA A 519 12.66 -25.21 27.75
CA ALA A 519 12.31 -25.85 29.01
C ALA A 519 13.33 -26.94 29.43
N ILE A 520 13.88 -27.69 28.47
CA ILE A 520 14.93 -28.71 28.69
C ILE A 520 16.33 -28.09 28.85
N THR A 521 16.61 -26.95 28.22
CA THR A 521 17.89 -26.22 28.27
C THR A 521 18.05 -25.51 29.62
N GLN A 522 16.95 -25.14 30.28
CA GLN A 522 16.96 -24.76 31.70
C GLN A 522 17.24 -25.96 32.64
N ALA A 523 17.16 -27.20 32.14
CA ALA A 523 17.43 -28.44 32.89
C ALA A 523 18.73 -29.17 32.50
N SER A 524 19.41 -28.81 31.40
CA SER A 524 20.64 -29.50 30.99
C SER A 524 21.53 -28.67 30.06
N LYS A 525 22.79 -28.46 30.48
CA LYS A 525 23.88 -27.91 29.67
C LYS A 525 24.33 -28.95 28.63
N GLN A 526 24.64 -28.44 27.43
CA GLN A 526 25.26 -29.07 26.24
C GLN A 526 24.31 -29.78 25.26
N LEU A 527 24.19 -29.21 24.05
CA LEU A 527 24.44 -29.89 22.76
C LEU A 527 24.38 -28.89 21.59
N ASN A 528 25.44 -28.89 20.79
CA ASN A 528 25.65 -28.12 19.57
C ASN A 528 24.86 -28.74 18.40
N ILE A 529 23.83 -28.06 17.88
CA ILE A 529 23.33 -28.32 16.51
C ILE A 529 22.78 -27.02 15.90
N ASN A 530 23.29 -26.68 14.71
CA ASN A 530 22.96 -25.52 13.89
C ASN A 530 21.92 -25.92 12.81
N PHE A 531 20.85 -25.13 12.64
CA PHE A 531 19.87 -25.25 11.54
C PHE A 531 19.35 -23.88 11.13
N GLU A 532 20.09 -23.21 10.26
CA GLU A 532 19.69 -21.96 9.61
C GLU A 532 18.58 -22.21 8.58
N LYS A 533 17.43 -21.55 8.79
CA LYS A 533 16.92 -20.51 7.90
C LYS A 533 16.09 -19.53 8.74
N PRO A 534 16.71 -18.49 9.30
CA PRO A 534 15.99 -17.40 9.93
C PRO A 534 15.72 -16.34 8.86
N THR A 535 14.47 -16.08 8.48
CA THR A 535 14.18 -14.86 7.72
C THR A 535 13.89 -13.74 8.72
N LYS A 536 14.98 -13.23 9.31
CA LYS A 536 15.02 -11.88 9.88
C LYS A 536 14.64 -10.85 8.81
N LYS A 537 14.30 -9.63 9.24
CA LYS A 537 14.10 -8.43 8.41
C LYS A 537 14.97 -8.45 7.15
N TYR A 538 14.34 -8.37 5.97
CA TYR A 538 15.01 -8.52 4.68
C TYR A 538 14.59 -7.44 3.69
N ASN A 539 15.43 -7.19 2.70
CA ASN A 539 15.19 -6.21 1.64
C ASN A 539 14.22 -6.78 0.60
N GLU A 540 13.24 -5.98 0.19
CA GLU A 540 12.21 -6.36 -0.78
C GLU A 540 12.82 -6.76 -2.13
N ASP A 541 13.90 -6.08 -2.52
CA ASP A 541 14.49 -6.19 -3.85
C ASP A 541 15.54 -7.31 -4.00
N ASP A 542 15.89 -7.99 -2.90
CA ASP A 542 16.89 -9.06 -2.90
C ASP A 542 16.33 -10.39 -3.46
N GLU A 543 17.21 -11.35 -3.82
CA GLU A 543 16.81 -12.67 -4.34
C GLU A 543 15.86 -13.43 -3.40
N GLN A 544 16.02 -13.27 -2.07
CA GLN A 544 15.09 -13.83 -1.08
C GLN A 544 13.70 -13.21 -1.16
N GLY A 545 13.59 -11.93 -1.52
CA GLY A 545 12.33 -11.22 -1.67
C GLY A 545 11.61 -11.56 -2.98
N LYS A 546 12.37 -11.88 -4.04
CA LYS A 546 11.84 -12.13 -5.39
C LYS A 546 11.12 -13.48 -5.57
N GLY A 547 11.27 -14.41 -4.60
CA GLY A 547 10.74 -15.77 -4.68
C GLY A 547 11.50 -16.61 -5.72
N ALA A 548 11.81 -17.86 -5.38
CA ALA A 548 12.37 -18.82 -6.34
C ALA A 548 11.36 -19.19 -7.43
#